data_AF-A0AAU7XFR8-F1
#
_entry.id   AF-A0AAU7XFR8-F1
#
_cell.length_a   1.000
_cell.length_b   1.000
_cell.length_c   1.000
_cell.angle_alpha   90.00
_cell.angle_beta   90.00
_cell.angle_gamma   90.00
#
_symmetry.space_group_name_H-M   'P 1'
#
loop_
_entity.id
_entity.type
_entity.pdbx_description
1 polymer ?
#
loop_
_entity_poly.entity_id
_entity_poly.type
_entity_poly.pdbx_seq_one_letter_code
_entity_poly.pdbx_strand_id
1 'polypeptide(L)'
;MVARVALSPEIGASLHVPTPFALADYEADFDTPDDLAEFRKLFAAATEGSFALDGARGDLEARSYEAVGRLVVRQSDVLIALWDGKPGGRGGTGDIVRYAAAVGVPVVWINTAEAAPPRWIAEPLDLVHTDGAPSDWAIAMGVWLATIVEPPKPPRRQAHGLLDRMAGWLRSKETPLERFFGERPLPDHRLWHAHRRLIALATRSALPRVGHSRQVDGAEADGYWYQRFAPADSRAAEYALRYRSSYVWVFLLATVALVCGASALALAALIGSDHEAELLVGLKSTATWVEFVCLVAVLALVVAVKARDWHERSIEYRLLAELARKQQVLAPLGWTLPIVAVRTAVGEHGTRPRDPSGWVAWLFAAWQRGAPFAAGAISEDGLRHQSDTLAKLVAEQALYHRERHTVAHRASATLERTGVFLFLAVGVFVALKLLLGHWTHDAHGGPWDRIALLLGWAATVLPAASAAFVGIRAYAELELLAVQSRHMEVELRHAAERVARIAGGRPLASQALGSEATAVTTLMLQDLEGWARLFRIKAAELG
;
A
#
# COMPACT_ATOMS: atom_id res chain seq x y z
N MET A 1 -26.67 -32.79 -7.87
CA MET A 1 -26.82 -33.02 -6.40
C MET A 1 -26.46 -31.79 -5.55
N VAL A 2 -25.19 -31.38 -5.47
CA VAL A 2 -24.72 -30.29 -4.55
C VAL A 2 -25.54 -29.00 -4.72
N ALA A 3 -25.74 -28.54 -5.95
CA ALA A 3 -26.56 -27.35 -6.24
C ALA A 3 -28.00 -27.46 -5.73
N ARG A 4 -28.63 -28.66 -5.81
CA ARG A 4 -29.98 -28.87 -5.27
C ARG A 4 -30.03 -28.76 -3.75
N VAL A 5 -29.01 -29.29 -3.07
CA VAL A 5 -28.90 -29.19 -1.60
C VAL A 5 -28.69 -27.74 -1.20
N ALA A 6 -27.80 -27.02 -1.88
CA ALA A 6 -27.52 -25.60 -1.62
C ALA A 6 -28.76 -24.70 -1.81
N LEU A 7 -29.56 -24.97 -2.84
CA LEU A 7 -30.81 -24.24 -3.13
C LEU A 7 -32.00 -24.67 -2.26
N SER A 8 -31.87 -25.71 -1.43
CA SER A 8 -32.98 -26.15 -0.57
C SER A 8 -33.36 -25.05 0.44
N PRO A 9 -34.62 -25.01 0.91
CA PRO A 9 -35.07 -24.01 1.89
C PRO A 9 -34.29 -24.03 3.21
N GLU A 10 -33.64 -25.14 3.54
CA GLU A 10 -32.83 -25.29 4.76
C GLU A 10 -31.51 -24.53 4.69
N ILE A 11 -30.90 -24.44 3.48
CA ILE A 11 -29.62 -23.74 3.27
C ILE A 11 -29.85 -22.35 2.66
N GLY A 12 -30.68 -22.26 1.62
CA GLY A 12 -31.05 -21.00 0.96
C GLY A 12 -29.86 -20.25 0.33
N ALA A 13 -28.84 -20.97 -0.15
CA ALA A 13 -27.66 -20.35 -0.74
C ALA A 13 -27.93 -19.76 -2.13
N SER A 14 -27.15 -18.74 -2.51
CA SER A 14 -27.06 -18.30 -3.90
C SER A 14 -26.18 -19.25 -4.72
N LEU A 15 -26.50 -19.41 -6.01
CA LEU A 15 -25.77 -20.30 -6.90
C LEU A 15 -25.09 -19.49 -8.01
N HIS A 16 -23.77 -19.63 -8.12
CA HIS A 16 -22.98 -19.11 -9.24
C HIS A 16 -22.40 -20.27 -10.04
N VAL A 17 -22.42 -20.17 -11.37
CA VAL A 17 -22.07 -21.27 -12.29
C VAL A 17 -21.06 -20.78 -13.33
N PRO A 18 -19.75 -20.98 -13.10
CA PRO A 18 -18.76 -20.77 -14.13
C PRO A 18 -18.71 -21.94 -15.12
N THR A 19 -18.61 -21.65 -16.42
CA THR A 19 -18.48 -22.66 -17.49
C THR A 19 -17.18 -22.45 -18.29
N PRO A 20 -16.59 -23.53 -18.85
CA PRO A 20 -15.29 -23.44 -19.52
C PRO A 20 -15.34 -22.71 -20.86
N PHE A 21 -16.50 -22.74 -21.51
CA PHE A 21 -16.80 -22.13 -22.81
C PHE A 21 -18.27 -21.72 -22.85
N ALA A 22 -18.76 -21.29 -24.02
CA ALA A 22 -20.14 -20.86 -24.22
C ALA A 22 -21.15 -21.92 -23.76
N LEU A 23 -22.28 -21.48 -23.21
CA LEU A 23 -23.29 -22.39 -22.64
C LEU A 23 -23.79 -23.42 -23.67
N ALA A 24 -24.04 -23.00 -24.91
CA ALA A 24 -24.48 -23.89 -25.97
C ALA A 24 -23.50 -25.03 -26.25
N ASP A 25 -22.19 -24.74 -26.17
CA ASP A 25 -21.18 -25.78 -26.27
C ASP A 25 -21.24 -26.69 -25.05
N TYR A 26 -21.35 -26.16 -23.83
CA TYR A 26 -21.40 -26.95 -22.59
C TYR A 26 -22.61 -27.89 -22.50
N GLU A 27 -23.76 -27.46 -23.01
CA GLU A 27 -24.95 -28.30 -23.09
C GLU A 27 -24.76 -29.56 -23.94
N ALA A 28 -23.77 -29.57 -24.85
CA ALA A 28 -23.44 -30.75 -25.65
C ALA A 28 -22.70 -31.85 -24.86
N ASP A 29 -22.26 -31.59 -23.62
CA ASP A 29 -21.62 -32.60 -22.75
C ASP A 29 -22.64 -33.54 -22.07
N PHE A 30 -23.94 -33.24 -22.17
CA PHE A 30 -24.99 -34.04 -21.52
C PHE A 30 -25.48 -35.16 -22.43
N ASP A 31 -25.28 -36.40 -22.00
CA ASP A 31 -25.67 -37.60 -22.76
C ASP A 31 -27.18 -37.82 -22.80
N THR A 32 -27.93 -37.34 -21.80
CA THR A 32 -29.38 -37.56 -21.68
C THR A 32 -30.19 -36.25 -21.67
N PRO A 33 -31.39 -36.23 -22.28
CA PRO A 33 -32.27 -35.07 -22.21
C PRO A 33 -32.70 -34.70 -20.79
N ASP A 34 -32.82 -35.69 -19.89
CA ASP A 34 -33.22 -35.49 -18.50
C ASP A 34 -32.12 -34.77 -17.70
N ASP A 35 -30.85 -35.16 -17.88
CA ASP A 35 -29.72 -34.48 -17.23
C ASP A 35 -29.56 -33.05 -17.74
N LEU A 36 -29.75 -32.82 -19.05
CA LEU A 36 -29.74 -31.49 -19.64
C LEU A 36 -30.90 -30.61 -19.11
N ALA A 37 -32.09 -31.18 -18.94
CA ALA A 37 -33.23 -30.48 -18.36
C ALA A 37 -33.02 -30.14 -16.88
N GLU A 38 -32.43 -31.05 -16.09
CA GLU A 38 -32.04 -30.77 -14.70
C GLU A 38 -30.99 -29.66 -14.64
N PHE A 39 -29.96 -29.72 -15.49
CA PHE A 39 -28.94 -28.68 -15.59
C PHE A 39 -29.55 -27.32 -15.92
N ARG A 40 -30.36 -27.22 -16.98
CA ARG A 40 -31.02 -25.95 -17.38
C ARG A 40 -31.89 -25.39 -16.26
N LYS A 41 -32.61 -26.25 -15.54
CA LYS A 41 -33.41 -25.84 -14.37
C LYS A 41 -32.54 -25.22 -13.27
N LEU A 42 -31.41 -25.85 -12.94
CA LEU A 42 -30.48 -25.34 -11.92
C LEU A 42 -29.75 -24.09 -12.40
N PHE A 43 -29.35 -24.05 -13.66
CA PHE A 43 -28.69 -22.91 -14.29
C PHE A 43 -29.60 -21.67 -14.32
N ALA A 44 -30.90 -21.84 -14.60
CA ALA A 44 -31.88 -20.75 -14.54
C ALA A 44 -32.02 -20.14 -13.13
N ALA A 45 -31.82 -20.94 -12.07
CA ALA A 45 -31.77 -20.43 -10.70
C ALA A 45 -30.47 -19.65 -10.39
N ALA A 46 -29.47 -19.72 -11.26
CA ALA A 46 -28.17 -19.09 -11.15
C ALA A 46 -27.93 -17.96 -12.18
N THR A 47 -28.98 -17.46 -12.84
CA THR A 47 -28.86 -16.63 -14.06
C THR A 47 -28.03 -15.36 -13.85
N GLU A 48 -28.12 -14.70 -12.68
CA GLU A 48 -27.29 -13.53 -12.33
C GLU A 48 -25.84 -13.89 -11.98
N GLY A 49 -25.52 -15.17 -11.77
CA GLY A 49 -24.21 -15.68 -11.35
C GLY A 49 -23.53 -16.62 -12.36
N SER A 50 -23.95 -16.62 -13.63
CA SER A 50 -23.31 -17.45 -14.67
C SER A 50 -22.14 -16.74 -15.35
N PHE A 51 -21.01 -17.44 -15.53
CA PHE A 51 -19.79 -16.87 -16.13
C PHE A 51 -19.09 -17.84 -17.07
N ALA A 52 -19.23 -17.63 -18.37
CA ALA A 52 -18.56 -18.42 -19.39
C ALA A 52 -17.17 -17.87 -19.70
N LEU A 53 -16.15 -18.71 -19.55
CA LEU A 53 -14.77 -18.42 -19.94
C LEU A 53 -14.57 -18.58 -21.45
N ASP A 54 -13.42 -18.13 -21.94
CA ASP A 54 -12.99 -18.20 -23.35
C ASP A 54 -12.23 -19.49 -23.68
N GLY A 55 -12.60 -20.61 -23.05
CA GLY A 55 -12.00 -21.92 -23.32
C GLY A 55 -12.40 -22.50 -24.67
N ALA A 56 -11.79 -23.62 -25.02
CA ALA A 56 -12.07 -24.35 -26.25
C ALA A 56 -12.00 -25.87 -26.04
N ARG A 57 -12.70 -26.59 -26.90
CA ARG A 57 -12.72 -28.06 -26.97
C ARG A 57 -11.48 -28.63 -27.67
N GLY A 58 -11.40 -29.96 -27.76
CA GLY A 58 -10.28 -30.68 -28.37
C GLY A 58 -9.03 -30.63 -27.49
N ASP A 59 -7.87 -30.32 -28.06
CA ASP A 59 -6.58 -30.32 -27.35
C ASP A 59 -6.52 -29.36 -26.15
N LEU A 60 -7.43 -28.39 -26.05
CA LEU A 60 -7.50 -27.40 -24.98
C LEU A 60 -8.58 -27.69 -23.93
N GLU A 61 -9.36 -28.77 -24.09
CA GLU A 61 -10.52 -29.05 -23.25
C GLU A 61 -10.14 -29.21 -21.77
N ALA A 62 -9.15 -30.05 -21.47
CA ALA A 62 -8.66 -30.25 -20.10
C ALA A 62 -8.15 -28.94 -19.45
N ARG A 63 -7.52 -28.05 -20.25
CA ARG A 63 -7.09 -26.73 -19.77
C ARG A 63 -8.26 -25.78 -19.52
N SER A 64 -9.34 -25.92 -20.29
CA SER A 64 -10.55 -25.11 -20.14
C SER A 64 -11.32 -25.47 -18.86
N TYR A 65 -11.47 -26.76 -18.55
CA TYR A 65 -12.02 -27.21 -17.26
C TYR A 65 -11.13 -26.84 -16.08
N GLU A 66 -9.80 -26.95 -16.22
CA GLU A 66 -8.86 -26.51 -15.20
C GLU A 66 -9.03 -25.00 -14.89
N ALA A 67 -9.23 -24.16 -15.92
CA ALA A 67 -9.45 -22.74 -15.74
C ALA A 67 -10.69 -22.44 -14.88
N VAL A 68 -11.78 -23.19 -15.09
CA VAL A 68 -13.00 -23.12 -14.27
C VAL A 68 -12.73 -23.57 -12.83
N GLY A 69 -12.07 -24.72 -12.64
CA GLY A 69 -11.76 -25.21 -11.30
C GLY A 69 -10.88 -24.24 -10.51
N ARG A 70 -9.88 -23.63 -11.16
CA ARG A 70 -9.04 -22.59 -10.54
C ARG A 70 -9.82 -21.31 -10.24
N LEU A 71 -10.77 -20.92 -11.11
CA LEU A 71 -11.69 -19.81 -10.85
C LEU A 71 -12.53 -20.07 -9.60
N VAL A 72 -13.13 -21.25 -9.47
CA VAL A 72 -13.91 -21.64 -8.28
C VAL A 72 -13.06 -21.50 -7.01
N VAL A 73 -11.84 -22.01 -7.02
CA VAL A 73 -10.91 -21.89 -5.89
C VAL A 73 -10.59 -20.43 -5.57
N ARG A 74 -10.32 -19.59 -6.58
CA ARG A 74 -10.03 -18.15 -6.39
C ARG A 74 -11.18 -17.37 -5.75
N GLN A 75 -12.40 -17.88 -5.86
CA GLN A 75 -13.64 -17.26 -5.39
C GLN A 75 -14.19 -17.94 -4.12
N SER A 76 -13.42 -18.86 -3.52
CA SER A 76 -13.83 -19.63 -2.34
C SER A 76 -12.96 -19.29 -1.13
N ASP A 77 -13.57 -19.07 0.04
CA ASP A 77 -12.85 -19.05 1.32
C ASP A 77 -12.59 -20.47 1.87
N VAL A 78 -13.45 -21.42 1.50
CA VAL A 78 -13.38 -22.85 1.81
C VAL A 78 -13.91 -23.63 0.61
N LEU A 79 -13.20 -24.66 0.17
CA LEU A 79 -13.65 -25.55 -0.90
C LEU A 79 -14.27 -26.83 -0.30
N ILE A 80 -15.43 -27.26 -0.79
CA ILE A 80 -15.98 -28.58 -0.46
C ILE A 80 -15.75 -29.48 -1.67
N ALA A 81 -15.01 -30.58 -1.47
CA ALA A 81 -14.65 -31.50 -2.55
C ALA A 81 -15.22 -32.90 -2.31
N LEU A 82 -15.99 -33.40 -3.27
CA LEU A 82 -16.43 -34.79 -3.34
C LEU A 82 -15.48 -35.53 -4.28
N TRP A 83 -14.62 -36.39 -3.73
CA TRP A 83 -13.51 -36.99 -4.47
C TRP A 83 -13.14 -38.37 -3.91
N ASP A 84 -12.80 -39.29 -4.81
CA ASP A 84 -12.46 -40.68 -4.49
C ASP A 84 -11.01 -40.89 -4.02
N GLY A 85 -10.23 -39.81 -3.91
CA GLY A 85 -8.82 -39.85 -3.50
C GLY A 85 -7.84 -40.26 -4.61
N LYS A 86 -8.32 -40.61 -5.81
CA LYS A 86 -7.47 -41.09 -6.90
C LYS A 86 -6.89 -39.93 -7.73
N PRO A 87 -5.68 -40.08 -8.29
CA PRO A 87 -5.13 -39.09 -9.21
C PRO A 87 -6.02 -38.97 -10.44
N GLY A 88 -6.49 -37.75 -10.72
CA GLY A 88 -7.23 -37.41 -11.93
C GLY A 88 -6.34 -36.85 -13.04
N GLY A 89 -6.90 -36.73 -14.25
CA GLY A 89 -6.32 -35.93 -15.32
C GLY A 89 -6.31 -34.43 -14.99
N ARG A 90 -5.61 -33.64 -15.80
CA ARG A 90 -5.53 -32.18 -15.65
C ARG A 90 -6.93 -31.56 -15.58
N GLY A 91 -7.16 -30.68 -14.60
CA GLY A 91 -8.46 -30.06 -14.38
C GLY A 91 -9.50 -30.96 -13.69
N GLY A 92 -9.18 -32.21 -13.38
CA GLY A 92 -10.02 -33.08 -12.57
C GLY A 92 -10.02 -32.70 -11.09
N THR A 93 -10.94 -33.26 -10.31
CA THR A 93 -11.17 -32.88 -8.90
C THR A 93 -9.90 -32.95 -8.04
N GLY A 94 -9.12 -34.03 -8.12
CA GLY A 94 -7.88 -34.17 -7.35
C GLY A 94 -6.80 -33.13 -7.70
N ASP A 95 -6.80 -32.62 -8.94
CA ASP A 95 -5.89 -31.54 -9.36
C ASP A 95 -6.32 -30.20 -8.75
N ILE A 96 -7.62 -29.91 -8.75
CA ILE A 96 -8.19 -28.69 -8.14
C ILE A 96 -8.05 -28.70 -6.60
N VAL A 97 -8.22 -29.84 -5.95
CA VAL A 97 -7.98 -30.00 -4.50
C VAL A 97 -6.52 -29.67 -4.15
N ARG A 98 -5.55 -30.19 -4.91
CA ARG A 98 -4.13 -29.88 -4.72
C ARG A 98 -3.84 -28.40 -4.95
N TYR A 99 -4.43 -27.81 -6.00
CA TYR A 99 -4.30 -26.39 -6.29
C TYR A 99 -4.85 -25.52 -5.15
N ALA A 100 -6.04 -25.83 -4.62
CA ALA A 100 -6.65 -25.13 -3.50
C ALA A 100 -5.75 -25.10 -2.27
N ALA A 101 -5.26 -26.27 -1.86
CA ALA A 101 -4.34 -26.39 -0.73
C ALA A 101 -3.03 -25.60 -0.97
N ALA A 102 -2.49 -25.63 -2.20
CA ALA A 102 -1.26 -24.91 -2.54
C ALA A 102 -1.40 -23.38 -2.51
N VAL A 103 -2.58 -22.85 -2.83
CA VAL A 103 -2.85 -21.39 -2.78
C VAL A 103 -3.43 -20.92 -1.44
N GLY A 104 -3.55 -21.83 -0.47
CA GLY A 104 -4.01 -21.53 0.89
C GLY A 104 -5.52 -21.43 1.06
N VAL A 105 -6.31 -22.05 0.17
CA VAL A 105 -7.76 -22.23 0.33
C VAL A 105 -8.00 -23.62 0.92
N PRO A 106 -8.47 -23.73 2.17
CA PRO A 106 -8.66 -25.03 2.78
C PRO A 106 -9.80 -25.81 2.13
N VAL A 107 -9.67 -27.14 2.15
CA VAL A 107 -10.63 -28.06 1.55
C VAL A 107 -11.27 -28.95 2.62
N VAL A 108 -12.60 -29.00 2.62
CA VAL A 108 -13.37 -30.05 3.28
C VAL A 108 -13.54 -31.18 2.28
N TRP A 109 -12.76 -32.24 2.44
CA TRP A 109 -12.79 -33.40 1.56
C TRP A 109 -13.77 -34.45 2.08
N ILE A 110 -14.77 -34.78 1.26
CA ILE A 110 -15.69 -35.88 1.44
C ILE A 110 -15.27 -37.02 0.50
N ASN A 111 -14.83 -38.13 1.08
CA ASN A 111 -14.42 -39.31 0.31
C ASN A 111 -15.66 -39.99 -0.30
N THR A 112 -15.64 -40.23 -1.61
CA THR A 112 -16.74 -40.90 -2.32
C THR A 112 -16.52 -42.40 -2.53
N ALA A 113 -15.31 -42.91 -2.33
CA ALA A 113 -14.98 -44.33 -2.42
C ALA A 113 -15.16 -45.07 -1.08
N GLU A 114 -14.97 -44.36 0.03
CA GLU A 114 -15.04 -44.91 1.39
C GLU A 114 -15.96 -44.07 2.27
N ALA A 115 -16.79 -44.73 3.07
CA ALA A 115 -17.64 -44.07 4.06
C ALA A 115 -16.79 -43.65 5.28
N ALA A 116 -16.08 -42.54 5.15
CA ALA A 116 -15.25 -41.93 6.18
C ALA A 116 -15.78 -40.54 6.55
N PRO A 117 -15.52 -40.04 7.78
CA PRO A 117 -15.83 -38.67 8.12
C PRO A 117 -15.06 -37.69 7.20
N PRO A 118 -15.61 -36.51 6.89
CA PRO A 118 -14.91 -35.50 6.11
C PRO A 118 -13.55 -35.15 6.73
N ARG A 119 -12.59 -34.79 5.87
CA ARG A 119 -11.24 -34.39 6.27
C ARG A 119 -11.00 -32.93 5.94
N TRP A 120 -10.32 -32.24 6.84
CA TRP A 120 -9.80 -30.89 6.60
C TRP A 120 -8.42 -30.97 5.96
N ILE A 121 -8.22 -30.23 4.87
CA ILE A 121 -6.95 -30.12 4.15
C ILE A 121 -6.60 -28.63 4.10
N ALA A 122 -5.62 -28.20 4.89
CA ALA A 122 -5.16 -26.82 4.90
C ALA A 122 -4.00 -26.59 3.93
N GLU A 123 -3.13 -27.59 3.77
CA GLU A 123 -1.91 -27.49 2.98
C GLU A 123 -1.65 -28.77 2.17
N PRO A 124 -0.80 -28.73 1.12
CA PRO A 124 -0.56 -29.90 0.27
C PRO A 124 -0.01 -31.11 1.03
N LEU A 125 0.62 -30.91 2.19
CA LEU A 125 1.19 -31.99 2.99
C LEU A 125 0.13 -32.85 3.68
N ASP A 126 -1.06 -32.29 3.97
CA ASP A 126 -2.20 -32.98 4.57
C ASP A 126 -2.80 -34.06 3.64
N LEU A 127 -2.54 -33.95 2.33
CA LEU A 127 -2.90 -34.95 1.34
C LEU A 127 -1.98 -36.18 1.37
N VAL A 128 -0.74 -36.01 1.87
CA VAL A 128 0.28 -37.06 1.90
C VAL A 128 0.33 -37.75 3.26
N HIS A 129 0.23 -36.99 4.35
CA HIS A 129 0.31 -37.52 5.71
C HIS A 129 -1.08 -37.80 6.25
N THR A 130 -1.46 -39.07 6.29
CA THR A 130 -2.75 -39.54 6.84
C THR A 130 -2.73 -39.81 8.34
N ASP A 131 -1.54 -39.76 8.97
CA ASP A 131 -1.30 -40.37 10.28
C ASP A 131 -1.40 -39.38 11.45
N GLY A 132 -1.57 -38.08 11.17
CA GLY A 132 -1.97 -37.12 12.19
C GLY A 132 -3.42 -37.38 12.59
N ALA A 133 -3.72 -37.41 13.89
CA ALA A 133 -5.09 -37.48 14.38
C ALA A 133 -5.93 -36.44 13.60
N PRO A 134 -7.00 -36.83 12.88
CA PRO A 134 -7.77 -35.87 12.11
C PRO A 134 -8.20 -34.77 13.07
N SER A 135 -7.73 -33.54 12.87
CA SER A 135 -8.41 -32.41 13.49
C SER A 135 -9.85 -32.52 13.05
N ASP A 136 -10.79 -32.63 13.99
CA ASP A 136 -12.21 -32.65 13.69
C ASP A 136 -12.48 -31.53 12.67
N TRP A 137 -12.85 -31.92 11.44
CA TRP A 137 -12.95 -31.00 10.32
C TRP A 137 -13.91 -29.86 10.65
N ALA A 138 -14.92 -30.10 11.49
CA ALA A 138 -15.87 -29.09 11.93
C ALA A 138 -15.22 -28.08 12.88
N ILE A 139 -14.33 -28.53 13.79
CA ILE A 139 -13.56 -27.63 14.66
C ILE A 139 -12.56 -26.81 13.83
N ALA A 140 -11.82 -27.46 12.93
CA ALA A 140 -10.85 -26.78 12.07
C ALA A 140 -11.52 -25.72 11.19
N MET A 141 -12.66 -26.07 10.59
CA MET A 141 -13.50 -25.15 9.82
C MET A 141 -14.01 -24.00 10.70
N GLY A 142 -14.52 -24.28 11.90
CA GLY A 142 -14.98 -23.26 12.84
C GLY A 142 -13.89 -22.26 13.21
N VAL A 143 -12.68 -22.73 13.49
CA VAL A 143 -11.50 -21.88 13.76
C VAL A 143 -11.14 -21.04 12.53
N TRP A 144 -11.11 -21.65 11.34
CA TRP A 144 -10.82 -20.93 10.10
C TRP A 144 -11.85 -19.83 9.84
N LEU A 145 -13.13 -20.15 9.91
CA LEU A 145 -14.24 -19.20 9.72
C LEU A 145 -14.15 -18.04 10.71
N ALA A 146 -13.89 -18.31 11.99
CA ALA A 146 -13.68 -17.25 12.97
C ALA A 146 -12.53 -16.30 12.57
N THR A 147 -11.43 -16.83 12.02
CA THR A 147 -10.29 -15.99 11.60
C THR A 147 -10.57 -15.09 10.40
N ILE A 148 -11.47 -15.49 9.50
CA ILE A 148 -11.78 -14.71 8.29
C ILE A 148 -13.02 -13.84 8.46
N VAL A 149 -13.96 -14.19 9.35
CA VAL A 149 -15.21 -13.47 9.60
C VAL A 149 -15.07 -12.46 10.73
N GLU A 150 -14.34 -12.77 11.81
CA GLU A 150 -14.20 -11.84 12.93
C GLU A 150 -13.08 -10.83 12.67
N PRO A 151 -13.30 -9.52 12.92
CA PRO A 151 -12.25 -8.53 12.74
C PRO A 151 -11.07 -8.79 13.70
N PRO A 152 -9.82 -8.62 13.23
CA PRO A 152 -8.66 -8.90 14.07
C PRO A 152 -8.61 -7.92 15.25
N LYS A 153 -8.19 -8.43 16.41
CA LYS A 153 -7.98 -7.59 17.60
C LYS A 153 -6.83 -6.62 17.34
N PRO A 154 -6.98 -5.32 17.66
CA PRO A 154 -5.90 -4.36 17.47
C PRO A 154 -4.70 -4.75 18.35
N PRO A 155 -3.47 -4.70 17.83
CA PRO A 155 -2.31 -5.02 18.63
C PRO A 155 -2.11 -3.98 19.74
N ARG A 156 -1.64 -4.44 20.90
CA ARG A 156 -1.23 -3.55 21.99
C ARG A 156 0.08 -2.87 21.59
N ARG A 157 0.03 -1.56 21.32
CA ARG A 157 1.24 -0.75 21.12
C ARG A 157 1.97 -0.59 22.46
N GLN A 158 3.24 -0.96 22.48
CA GLN A 158 4.13 -0.65 23.60
C GLN A 158 4.67 0.77 23.42
N ALA A 159 4.61 1.57 24.47
CA ALA A 159 5.15 2.93 24.46
C ALA A 159 6.68 2.88 24.67
N HIS A 160 7.44 3.32 23.67
CA HIS A 160 8.89 3.40 23.75
C HIS A 160 9.29 4.88 23.96
N GLY A 161 9.96 5.19 25.07
CA GLY A 161 10.41 6.56 25.35
C GLY A 161 9.33 7.52 25.90
N LEU A 162 9.75 8.76 26.15
CA LEU A 162 8.92 9.81 26.76
C LEU A 162 7.83 10.31 25.79
N LEU A 163 8.21 10.54 24.53
CA LEU A 163 7.31 11.09 23.51
C LEU A 163 6.14 10.15 23.20
N ASP A 164 6.37 8.83 23.18
CA ASP A 164 5.29 7.85 22.98
C ASP A 164 4.32 7.83 24.15
N ARG A 165 4.79 8.03 25.38
CA ARG A 165 3.91 8.13 26.55
C ARG A 165 3.05 9.39 26.48
N MET A 166 3.64 10.54 26.11
CA MET A 166 2.89 11.78 25.91
C MET A 166 1.86 11.65 24.79
N ALA A 167 2.26 11.08 23.65
CA ALA A 167 1.35 10.83 22.53
C ALA A 167 0.25 9.83 22.89
N GLY A 168 0.55 8.82 23.70
CA GLY A 168 -0.42 7.82 24.17
C GLY A 168 -1.60 8.41 24.95
N TRP A 169 -1.38 9.52 25.69
CA TRP A 169 -2.45 10.21 26.40
C TRP A 169 -3.45 10.91 25.47
N LEU A 170 -2.98 11.35 24.29
CA LEU A 170 -3.77 12.07 23.28
C LEU A 170 -4.33 11.17 22.17
N ARG A 171 -3.98 9.88 22.17
CA ARG A 171 -4.35 8.94 21.10
C ARG A 171 -5.81 8.49 21.22
N SER A 172 -6.47 8.31 20.07
CA SER A 172 -7.82 7.72 20.02
C SER A 172 -7.82 6.29 20.54
N LYS A 173 -8.88 5.91 21.26
CA LYS A 173 -9.13 4.53 21.72
C LYS A 173 -9.77 3.65 20.63
N GLU A 174 -10.23 4.25 19.53
CA GLU A 174 -10.86 3.54 18.41
C GLU A 174 -9.87 2.58 17.75
N THR A 175 -10.38 1.42 17.38
CA THR A 175 -9.66 0.45 16.54
C THR A 175 -9.39 1.04 15.16
N PRO A 176 -8.36 0.57 14.43
CA PRO A 176 -8.09 1.04 13.07
C PRO A 176 -9.29 0.91 12.13
N LEU A 177 -10.08 -0.17 12.29
CA LEU A 177 -11.27 -0.45 11.48
C LEU A 177 -12.40 0.56 11.75
N GLU A 178 -12.78 0.75 13.02
CA GLU A 178 -13.79 1.74 13.41
C GLU A 178 -13.39 3.14 12.93
N ARG A 179 -12.12 3.46 13.08
CA ARG A 179 -11.54 4.73 12.67
C ARG A 179 -11.64 4.94 11.16
N PHE A 180 -11.31 3.93 10.35
CA PHE A 180 -11.41 4.02 8.89
C PHE A 180 -12.85 4.32 8.43
N PHE A 181 -13.85 3.71 9.07
CA PHE A 181 -15.25 3.93 8.71
C PHE A 181 -15.84 5.23 9.31
N GLY A 182 -15.43 5.63 10.51
CA GLY A 182 -15.90 6.85 11.18
C GLY A 182 -15.23 8.15 10.70
N GLU A 183 -14.18 8.04 9.89
CA GLU A 183 -13.34 9.17 9.51
C GLU A 183 -13.97 10.09 8.47
N ARG A 184 -13.94 11.40 8.79
CA ARG A 184 -14.36 12.48 7.90
C ARG A 184 -13.17 13.09 7.15
N PRO A 185 -13.38 13.67 5.96
CA PRO A 185 -12.35 14.43 5.25
C PRO A 185 -11.73 15.49 6.15
N LEU A 186 -10.40 15.59 6.15
CA LEU A 186 -9.71 16.55 6.99
C LEU A 186 -9.71 17.94 6.33
N PRO A 187 -9.77 19.03 7.11
CA PRO A 187 -9.77 20.37 6.55
C PRO A 187 -8.47 20.66 5.81
N ASP A 188 -8.58 21.19 4.59
CA ASP A 188 -7.44 21.58 3.78
C ASP A 188 -6.89 22.93 4.26
N HIS A 189 -5.67 22.91 4.80
CA HIS A 189 -5.00 24.09 5.33
C HIS A 189 -3.63 24.28 4.68
N ARG A 190 -3.32 25.54 4.34
CA ARG A 190 -2.08 25.93 3.65
C ARG A 190 -0.79 25.50 4.38
N LEU A 191 -0.84 25.36 5.70
CA LEU A 191 0.30 24.90 6.50
C LEU A 191 0.72 23.47 6.14
N TRP A 192 -0.21 22.63 5.68
CA TRP A 192 0.10 21.25 5.28
C TRP A 192 0.66 21.14 3.87
N HIS A 193 0.84 22.26 3.14
CA HIS A 193 1.49 22.26 1.82
C HIS A 193 2.99 22.57 1.87
N ALA A 194 3.61 22.69 3.05
CA ALA A 194 5.03 23.03 3.20
C ALA A 194 5.95 22.11 2.39
N HIS A 195 5.77 20.78 2.51
CA HIS A 195 6.54 19.82 1.74
C HIS A 195 6.35 19.98 0.22
N ARG A 196 5.09 20.12 -0.23
CA ARG A 196 4.78 20.30 -1.66
C ARG A 196 5.45 21.54 -2.23
N ARG A 197 5.45 22.65 -1.48
CA ARG A 197 6.11 23.90 -1.88
C ARG A 197 7.63 23.75 -1.93
N LEU A 198 8.21 23.09 -0.93
CA LEU A 198 9.65 22.83 -0.89
C LEU A 198 10.11 22.00 -2.10
N ILE A 199 9.43 20.90 -2.40
CA ILE A 199 9.78 20.06 -3.55
C ILE A 199 9.58 20.82 -4.85
N ALA A 200 8.46 21.53 -5.02
CA ALA A 200 8.21 22.32 -6.22
C ALA A 200 9.27 23.41 -6.45
N LEU A 201 9.76 24.03 -5.37
CA LEU A 201 10.87 24.99 -5.44
C LEU A 201 12.19 24.30 -5.82
N ALA A 202 12.47 23.14 -5.21
CA ALA A 202 13.71 22.39 -5.43
C ALA A 202 13.81 21.81 -6.86
N THR A 203 12.68 21.46 -7.48
CA THR A 203 12.64 20.87 -8.83
C THR A 203 12.21 21.82 -9.93
N ARG A 204 11.66 22.99 -9.58
CA ARG A 204 10.97 23.91 -10.51
C ARG A 204 9.87 23.21 -11.33
N SER A 205 9.22 22.21 -10.74
CA SER A 205 8.19 21.41 -11.39
C SER A 205 7.03 21.14 -10.45
N ALA A 206 5.85 20.85 -10.99
CA ALA A 206 4.77 20.27 -10.20
C ALA A 206 5.15 18.87 -9.70
N LEU A 207 4.52 18.44 -8.60
CA LEU A 207 4.58 17.05 -8.17
C LEU A 207 3.82 16.17 -9.17
N PRO A 208 4.29 14.95 -9.45
CA PRO A 208 3.56 13.98 -10.27
C PRO A 208 2.20 13.72 -9.65
N ARG A 209 1.15 13.67 -10.47
CA ARG A 209 -0.18 13.22 -10.02
C ARG A 209 -0.28 11.73 -10.29
N VAL A 210 -0.76 10.96 -9.31
CA VAL A 210 -1.15 9.57 -9.56
C VAL A 210 -2.35 9.63 -10.52
N GLY A 211 -2.28 8.90 -11.63
CA GLY A 211 -3.44 8.71 -12.50
C GLY A 211 -4.57 8.09 -11.68
N HIS A 212 -5.73 8.76 -11.62
CA HIS A 212 -6.91 8.21 -10.96
C HIS A 212 -7.36 6.96 -11.70
N SER A 213 -7.72 5.88 -10.98
CA SER A 213 -8.50 4.81 -11.61
C SER A 213 -9.74 5.47 -12.19
N ARG A 214 -9.94 5.35 -13.50
CA ARG A 214 -11.18 5.84 -14.10
C ARG A 214 -12.30 4.92 -13.63
N GLN A 215 -13.47 5.51 -13.40
CA GLN A 215 -14.70 4.75 -13.48
C GLN A 215 -14.76 4.21 -14.91
N VAL A 216 -14.69 2.89 -15.06
CA VAL A 216 -14.91 2.23 -16.35
C VAL A 216 -16.43 2.11 -16.49
N ASP A 217 -16.97 2.66 -17.57
CA ASP A 217 -18.41 2.64 -17.80
C ASP A 217 -18.91 1.19 -17.89
N GLY A 218 -19.83 0.79 -17.00
CA GLY A 218 -20.83 -0.25 -17.29
C GLY A 218 -20.79 -1.57 -16.50
N ALA A 219 -19.79 -1.86 -15.66
CA ALA A 219 -19.77 -3.11 -14.88
C ALA A 219 -20.00 -2.87 -13.37
N GLU A 220 -20.94 -3.60 -12.77
CA GLU A 220 -21.26 -3.50 -11.33
C GLU A 220 -20.04 -3.73 -10.42
N ALA A 221 -19.17 -4.68 -10.79
CA ALA A 221 -17.91 -4.96 -10.11
C ALA A 221 -16.92 -3.78 -10.17
N ASP A 222 -16.89 -3.02 -11.27
CA ASP A 222 -16.00 -1.86 -11.40
C ASP A 222 -16.37 -0.75 -10.42
N GLY A 223 -17.67 -0.41 -10.38
CA GLY A 223 -18.22 0.55 -9.43
C GLY A 223 -18.00 0.13 -7.98
N TYR A 224 -18.14 -1.16 -7.66
CA TYR A 224 -17.89 -1.72 -6.34
C TYR A 224 -16.46 -1.45 -5.84
N TRP A 225 -15.46 -1.72 -6.68
CA TRP A 225 -14.05 -1.53 -6.32
C TRP A 225 -13.66 -0.06 -6.31
N TYR A 226 -14.16 0.74 -7.25
CA TYR A 226 -13.92 2.18 -7.27
C TYR A 226 -14.41 2.89 -6.01
N GLN A 227 -15.61 2.54 -5.51
CA GLN A 227 -16.18 3.09 -4.28
C GLN A 227 -15.34 2.78 -3.03
N ARG A 228 -14.54 1.71 -3.04
CA ARG A 228 -13.60 1.35 -1.97
C ARG A 228 -12.23 2.01 -2.15
N PHE A 229 -11.78 2.10 -3.39
CA PHE A 229 -10.53 2.76 -3.77
C PHE A 229 -10.54 4.26 -3.43
N ALA A 230 -11.52 5.00 -3.94
CA ALA A 230 -11.53 6.47 -3.91
C ALA A 230 -11.39 7.07 -2.49
N PRO A 231 -12.17 6.64 -1.47
CA PRO A 231 -12.03 7.18 -0.12
C PRO A 231 -10.69 6.79 0.53
N ALA A 232 -10.20 5.58 0.28
CA ALA A 232 -8.91 5.12 0.80
C ALA A 232 -7.76 5.94 0.19
N ASP A 233 -7.77 6.18 -1.12
CA ASP A 233 -6.73 6.95 -1.82
C ASP A 233 -6.68 8.41 -1.36
N SER A 234 -7.86 9.05 -1.27
CA SER A 234 -7.96 10.45 -0.83
C SER A 234 -7.44 10.63 0.60
N ARG A 235 -7.89 9.78 1.54
CA ARG A 235 -7.42 9.82 2.94
C ARG A 235 -5.93 9.53 3.04
N ALA A 236 -5.41 8.56 2.27
CA ALA A 236 -3.98 8.27 2.23
C ALA A 236 -3.15 9.49 1.80
N ALA A 237 -3.60 10.20 0.76
CA ALA A 237 -2.95 11.42 0.28
C ALA A 237 -2.98 12.55 1.32
N GLU A 238 -4.13 12.76 1.97
CA GLU A 238 -4.30 13.74 3.04
C GLU A 238 -3.36 13.49 4.23
N TYR A 239 -3.21 12.24 4.65
CA TYR A 239 -2.32 11.86 5.74
C TYR A 239 -0.84 11.95 5.37
N ALA A 240 -0.49 11.49 4.16
CA ALA A 240 0.87 11.64 3.63
C ALA A 240 1.27 13.11 3.53
N LEU A 241 0.36 14.00 3.15
CA LEU A 241 0.60 15.44 3.07
C LEU A 241 0.95 16.05 4.43
N ARG A 242 0.19 15.72 5.48
CA ARG A 242 0.41 16.21 6.85
C ARG A 242 1.71 15.69 7.44
N TYR A 243 1.93 14.38 7.35
CA TYR A 243 3.17 13.75 7.80
C TYR A 243 4.40 14.32 7.07
N ARG A 244 4.31 14.52 5.75
CA ARG A 244 5.46 15.06 5.01
C ARG A 244 5.75 16.51 5.34
N SER A 245 4.71 17.31 5.53
CA SER A 245 4.88 18.70 5.92
C SER A 245 5.33 18.85 7.37
N SER A 246 5.03 17.90 8.27
CA SER A 246 5.44 18.01 9.67
C SER A 246 6.96 17.98 9.84
N TYR A 247 7.69 17.09 9.15
CA TYR A 247 9.15 17.10 9.28
C TYR A 247 9.77 18.37 8.67
N VAL A 248 9.20 18.93 7.59
CA VAL A 248 9.65 20.21 7.04
C VAL A 248 9.48 21.33 8.07
N TRP A 249 8.35 21.36 8.78
CA TRP A 249 8.13 22.31 9.87
C TRP A 249 9.08 22.08 11.04
N VAL A 250 9.35 20.83 11.43
CA VAL A 250 10.32 20.52 12.50
C VAL A 250 11.70 21.10 12.17
N PHE A 251 12.23 20.82 10.98
CA PHE A 251 13.53 21.35 10.56
C PHE A 251 13.52 22.88 10.42
N LEU A 252 12.45 23.47 9.89
CA LEU A 252 12.33 24.91 9.74
C LEU A 252 12.26 25.62 11.10
N LEU A 253 11.41 25.16 12.02
CA LEU A 253 11.25 25.74 13.36
C LEU A 253 12.53 25.59 14.19
N ALA A 254 13.20 24.44 14.11
CA ALA A 254 14.49 24.23 14.77
C ALA A 254 15.57 25.18 14.22
N THR A 255 15.59 25.40 12.90
CA THR A 255 16.52 26.36 12.28
C THR A 255 16.21 27.79 12.71
N VAL A 256 14.94 28.19 12.73
CA VAL A 256 14.51 29.52 13.19
C VAL A 256 14.89 29.75 14.65
N ALA A 257 14.66 28.77 15.52
CA ALA A 257 15.05 28.82 16.93
C ALA A 257 16.56 29.11 17.09
N LEU A 258 17.39 28.35 16.37
CA LEU A 258 18.85 28.51 16.41
C LEU A 258 19.30 29.85 15.81
N VAL A 259 18.70 30.30 14.71
CA VAL A 259 18.97 31.62 14.11
C VAL A 259 18.65 32.74 15.08
N CYS A 260 17.50 32.67 15.78
CA CYS A 260 17.11 33.66 16.78
C CYS A 260 18.11 33.72 17.94
N GLY A 261 18.49 32.57 18.51
CA GLY A 261 19.48 32.50 19.59
C GLY A 261 20.86 33.04 19.17
N ALA A 262 21.35 32.62 17.99
CA ALA A 262 22.63 33.10 17.45
C ALA A 262 22.61 34.61 17.16
N SER A 263 21.49 35.13 16.65
CA SER A 263 21.32 36.56 16.36
C SER A 263 21.26 37.41 17.64
N ALA A 264 20.60 36.91 18.69
CA ALA A 264 20.56 37.58 19.98
C ALA A 264 21.96 37.71 20.61
N LEU A 265 22.77 36.65 20.52
CA LEU A 265 24.15 36.64 20.99
C LEU A 265 25.05 37.58 20.17
N ALA A 266 24.93 37.56 18.84
CA ALA A 266 25.70 38.45 17.98
C ALA A 266 25.34 39.94 18.19
N LEU A 267 24.05 40.23 18.36
CA LEU A 267 23.58 41.60 18.65
C LEU A 267 24.09 42.09 20.01
N ALA A 268 24.12 41.22 21.02
CA ALA A 268 24.69 41.52 22.33
C ALA A 268 26.16 41.95 22.22
N ALA A 269 26.94 41.24 21.40
CA ALA A 269 28.35 41.54 21.19
C ALA A 269 28.59 42.82 20.37
N LEU A 270 27.66 43.22 19.48
CA LEU A 270 27.76 44.45 18.68
C LEU A 270 27.56 45.74 19.48
N ILE A 271 26.67 45.72 20.47
CA ILE A 271 26.20 46.94 21.16
C ILE A 271 27.07 47.29 22.40
N GLY A 272 27.88 46.35 22.89
CA GLY A 272 28.81 46.58 24.01
C GLY A 272 28.12 46.55 25.39
N SER A 273 28.93 46.43 26.45
CA SER A 273 28.49 46.31 27.85
C SER A 273 28.05 47.62 28.50
N ASP A 274 28.40 48.76 27.91
CA ASP A 274 28.44 50.03 28.65
C ASP A 274 27.11 50.78 28.66
N HIS A 275 26.13 50.34 27.87
CA HIS A 275 24.72 50.68 28.02
C HIS A 275 23.89 49.44 27.65
N GLU A 276 23.33 48.73 28.64
CA GLU A 276 22.17 47.87 28.38
C GLU A 276 20.99 48.77 28.02
N ALA A 277 20.98 49.27 26.78
CA ALA A 277 19.85 49.98 26.23
C ALA A 277 18.62 49.09 26.40
N GLU A 278 17.53 49.65 26.94
CA GLU A 278 16.26 48.96 27.13
C GLU A 278 15.81 48.18 25.87
N LEU A 279 16.14 48.75 24.69
CA LEU A 279 15.95 48.12 23.38
C LEU A 279 16.71 46.78 23.21
N LEU A 280 17.97 46.67 23.66
CA LEU A 280 18.76 45.44 23.58
C LEU A 280 18.18 44.34 24.46
N VAL A 281 17.79 44.70 25.69
CA VAL A 281 17.13 43.79 26.63
C VAL A 281 15.81 43.29 26.05
N GLY A 282 15.02 44.20 25.45
CA GLY A 282 13.78 43.86 24.74
C GLY A 282 13.99 42.91 23.55
N LEU A 283 15.01 43.15 22.72
CA LEU A 283 15.32 42.29 21.55
C LEU A 283 15.83 40.91 21.96
N LYS A 284 16.71 40.82 22.96
CA LYS A 284 17.17 39.53 23.53
C LYS A 284 16.00 38.73 24.08
N SER A 285 15.16 39.37 24.91
CA SER A 285 13.96 38.75 25.48
C SER A 285 13.03 38.24 24.38
N THR A 286 12.79 39.05 23.35
CA THR A 286 11.95 38.66 22.20
C THR A 286 12.54 37.45 21.48
N ALA A 287 13.84 37.43 21.20
CA ALA A 287 14.50 36.31 20.55
C ALA A 287 14.42 35.01 21.37
N THR A 288 14.62 35.08 22.69
CA THR A 288 14.46 33.95 23.61
C THR A 288 13.02 33.43 23.63
N TRP A 289 12.03 34.33 23.62
CA TRP A 289 10.62 33.93 23.53
C TRP A 289 10.30 33.25 22.20
N VAL A 290 10.81 33.77 21.07
CA VAL A 290 10.64 33.13 19.76
C VAL A 290 11.29 31.76 19.72
N GLU A 291 12.49 31.61 20.26
CA GLU A 291 13.19 30.33 20.40
C GLU A 291 12.36 29.33 21.22
N PHE A 292 11.90 29.73 22.41
CA PHE A 292 11.06 28.90 23.27
C PHE A 292 9.76 28.47 22.57
N VAL A 293 9.06 29.40 21.91
CA VAL A 293 7.84 29.09 21.16
C VAL A 293 8.12 28.11 20.02
N CYS A 294 9.23 28.26 19.29
CA CYS A 294 9.62 27.33 18.22
C CYS A 294 9.88 25.92 18.78
N LEU A 295 10.59 25.80 19.90
CA LEU A 295 10.88 24.50 20.53
C LEU A 295 9.60 23.82 21.06
N VAL A 296 8.70 24.59 21.69
CA VAL A 296 7.39 24.09 22.12
C VAL A 296 6.55 23.66 20.92
N ALA A 297 6.57 24.42 19.82
CA ALA A 297 5.87 24.07 18.59
C ALA A 297 6.43 22.79 17.95
N VAL A 298 7.75 22.60 17.95
CA VAL A 298 8.40 21.35 17.51
C VAL A 298 7.91 20.17 18.34
N LEU A 299 7.98 20.29 19.67
CA LEU A 299 7.53 19.24 20.58
C LEU A 299 6.04 18.91 20.38
N ALA A 300 5.18 19.92 20.32
CA ALA A 300 3.75 19.76 20.09
C ALA A 300 3.46 19.08 18.76
N LEU A 301 4.19 19.45 17.69
CA LEU A 301 4.04 18.85 16.37
C LEU A 301 4.47 17.39 16.35
N VAL A 302 5.60 17.04 16.97
CA VAL A 302 6.08 15.64 17.07
C VAL A 302 5.09 14.78 17.85
N VAL A 303 4.59 15.29 18.99
CA VAL A 303 3.58 14.59 19.78
C VAL A 303 2.28 14.44 18.98
N ALA A 304 1.84 15.46 18.23
CA ALA A 304 0.65 15.39 17.40
C ALA A 304 0.78 14.34 16.27
N VAL A 305 1.93 14.28 15.60
CA VAL A 305 2.21 13.27 14.55
C VAL A 305 2.11 11.86 15.11
N LYS A 306 2.70 11.61 16.29
CA LYS A 306 2.66 10.30 16.98
C LYS A 306 1.28 9.96 17.55
N ALA A 307 0.53 10.95 18.05
CA ALA A 307 -0.79 10.73 18.64
C ALA A 307 -1.87 10.48 17.58
N ARG A 308 -1.73 11.08 16.40
CA ARG A 308 -2.70 10.98 15.28
C ARG A 308 -2.34 9.92 14.24
N ASP A 309 -1.20 9.26 14.40
CA ASP A 309 -0.71 8.18 13.54
C ASP A 309 -0.68 8.56 12.05
N TRP A 310 -0.37 9.81 11.71
CA TRP A 310 -0.45 10.28 10.32
C TRP A 310 0.39 9.45 9.35
N HIS A 311 1.55 9.00 9.82
CA HIS A 311 2.42 8.16 9.01
C HIS A 311 1.78 6.80 8.71
N GLU A 312 1.45 6.03 9.76
CA GLU A 312 0.87 4.69 9.64
C GLU A 312 -0.42 4.70 8.83
N ARG A 313 -1.31 5.67 9.08
CA ARG A 313 -2.56 5.82 8.33
C ARG A 313 -2.33 6.12 6.86
N SER A 314 -1.29 6.91 6.54
CA SER A 314 -0.93 7.15 5.14
C SER A 314 -0.47 5.87 4.43
N ILE A 315 0.19 4.94 5.13
CA ILE A 315 0.65 3.66 4.59
C ILE A 315 -0.54 2.70 4.43
N GLU A 316 -1.30 2.47 5.50
CA GLU A 316 -2.38 1.48 5.53
C GLU A 316 -3.49 1.83 4.54
N TYR A 317 -3.89 3.11 4.46
CA TYR A 317 -4.93 3.53 3.52
C TYR A 317 -4.42 3.52 2.08
N ARG A 318 -3.13 3.84 1.86
CA ARG A 318 -2.51 3.70 0.54
C ARG A 318 -2.53 2.24 0.11
N LEU A 319 -2.20 1.32 1.01
CA LEU A 319 -2.23 -0.11 0.72
C LEU A 319 -3.66 -0.59 0.40
N LEU A 320 -4.67 -0.21 1.18
CA LEU A 320 -6.08 -0.51 0.87
C LEU A 320 -6.51 0.01 -0.50
N ALA A 321 -6.18 1.26 -0.81
CA ALA A 321 -6.47 1.85 -2.11
C ALA A 321 -5.78 1.06 -3.23
N GLU A 322 -4.50 0.76 -3.06
CA GLU A 322 -3.73 0.01 -4.04
C GLU A 322 -4.29 -1.40 -4.26
N LEU A 323 -4.69 -2.11 -3.20
CA LEU A 323 -5.34 -3.42 -3.29
C LEU A 323 -6.68 -3.35 -4.04
N ALA A 324 -7.54 -2.38 -3.71
CA ALA A 324 -8.82 -2.18 -4.39
C ALA A 324 -8.62 -1.87 -5.88
N ARG A 325 -7.69 -0.97 -6.21
CA ARG A 325 -7.34 -0.61 -7.59
C ARG A 325 -6.85 -1.80 -8.42
N LYS A 326 -6.05 -2.66 -7.80
CA LYS A 326 -5.52 -3.88 -8.43
C LYS A 326 -6.63 -4.91 -8.66
N GLN A 327 -7.49 -5.10 -7.66
CA GLN A 327 -8.62 -6.03 -7.75
C GLN A 327 -9.67 -5.57 -8.77
N GLN A 328 -9.86 -4.26 -8.95
CA GLN A 328 -10.71 -3.68 -10.00
C GLN A 328 -10.35 -4.20 -11.40
N VAL A 329 -9.06 -4.37 -11.69
CA VAL A 329 -8.58 -4.86 -12.99
C VAL A 329 -8.71 -6.39 -13.13
N LEU A 330 -8.63 -7.13 -12.03
CA LEU A 330 -8.71 -8.58 -12.03
C LEU A 330 -10.15 -9.10 -12.05
N ALA A 331 -11.08 -8.36 -11.43
CA ALA A 331 -12.47 -8.78 -11.24
C ALA A 331 -13.19 -9.12 -12.56
N PRO A 332 -13.09 -8.34 -13.65
CA PRO A 332 -13.75 -8.66 -14.92
C PRO A 332 -13.28 -9.97 -15.56
N LEU A 333 -12.09 -10.46 -15.21
CA LEU A 333 -11.54 -11.72 -15.70
C LEU A 333 -11.93 -12.91 -14.80
N GLY A 334 -12.65 -12.67 -13.70
CA GLY A 334 -12.90 -13.65 -12.64
C GLY A 334 -11.65 -13.92 -11.78
N TRP A 335 -10.62 -13.08 -11.85
CA TRP A 335 -9.41 -13.25 -11.05
C TRP A 335 -9.51 -12.47 -9.73
N THR A 336 -8.88 -13.02 -8.70
CA THR A 336 -8.74 -12.38 -7.39
C THR A 336 -7.28 -12.31 -7.00
N LEU A 337 -6.93 -11.25 -6.29
CA LEU A 337 -5.65 -11.15 -5.61
C LEU A 337 -5.54 -12.27 -4.57
N PRO A 338 -4.48 -13.11 -4.62
CA PRO A 338 -4.30 -14.17 -3.63
C PRO A 338 -4.17 -13.58 -2.23
N ILE A 339 -5.07 -13.94 -1.32
CA ILE A 339 -5.08 -13.36 0.03
C ILE A 339 -3.78 -13.65 0.79
N VAL A 340 -3.14 -14.79 0.52
CA VAL A 340 -1.83 -15.13 1.07
C VAL A 340 -0.78 -14.09 0.69
N ALA A 341 -0.73 -13.69 -0.59
CA ALA A 341 0.21 -12.66 -1.06
C ALA A 341 -0.08 -11.30 -0.39
N VAL A 342 -1.36 -10.96 -0.18
CA VAL A 342 -1.76 -9.75 0.54
C VAL A 342 -1.32 -9.80 2.01
N ARG A 343 -1.53 -10.94 2.69
CA ARG A 343 -1.10 -11.17 4.09
C ARG A 343 0.43 -11.08 4.22
N THR A 344 1.18 -11.66 3.29
CA THR A 344 2.64 -11.51 3.24
C THR A 344 3.04 -10.05 3.07
N ALA A 345 2.39 -9.31 2.15
CA ALA A 345 2.69 -7.90 1.89
C ALA A 345 2.40 -6.96 3.08
N VAL A 346 1.38 -7.26 3.90
CA VAL A 346 1.15 -6.51 5.16
C VAL A 346 2.14 -6.88 6.27
N GLY A 347 2.89 -7.97 6.13
CA GLY A 347 3.90 -8.41 7.10
C GLY A 347 3.44 -9.55 8.03
N GLU A 348 2.30 -10.19 7.77
CA GLU A 348 1.83 -11.36 8.52
C GLU A 348 2.68 -12.61 8.19
N HIS A 349 3.89 -12.70 8.75
CA HIS A 349 4.73 -13.89 8.66
C HIS A 349 4.48 -14.82 9.86
N GLY A 350 3.74 -15.91 9.63
CA GLY A 350 3.56 -17.02 10.59
C GLY A 350 2.56 -16.78 11.73
N THR A 351 2.49 -17.75 12.65
CA THR A 351 1.50 -17.90 13.74
C THR A 351 1.56 -16.84 14.86
N ARG A 352 2.23 -15.70 14.66
CA ARG A 352 2.29 -14.61 15.66
C ARG A 352 1.48 -13.39 15.20
N PRO A 353 0.31 -13.14 15.80
CA PRO A 353 -0.51 -11.95 15.50
C PRO A 353 0.10 -10.74 16.20
N ARG A 354 1.04 -10.05 15.54
CA ARG A 354 1.65 -8.83 16.11
C ARG A 354 1.81 -7.67 15.14
N ASP A 355 1.37 -7.79 13.89
CA ASP A 355 1.47 -6.68 12.94
C ASP A 355 0.24 -5.75 13.06
N PRO A 356 0.43 -4.43 13.32
CA PRO A 356 -0.63 -3.41 13.28
C PRO A 356 -1.51 -3.44 12.05
N SER A 357 -0.99 -3.85 10.89
CA SER A 357 -1.70 -3.74 9.62
C SER A 357 -2.52 -4.97 9.21
N GLY A 358 -2.67 -5.99 10.08
CA GLY A 358 -3.48 -7.18 9.76
C GLY A 358 -4.96 -6.88 9.47
N TRP A 359 -5.49 -5.77 10.01
CA TRP A 359 -6.84 -5.30 9.69
C TRP A 359 -7.00 -4.91 8.21
N VAL A 360 -5.94 -4.48 7.53
CA VAL A 360 -5.97 -4.12 6.10
C VAL A 360 -6.21 -5.35 5.25
N ALA A 361 -5.45 -6.43 5.49
CA ALA A 361 -5.62 -7.69 4.77
C ALA A 361 -7.00 -8.30 5.05
N TRP A 362 -7.44 -8.27 6.31
CA TRP A 362 -8.77 -8.73 6.69
C TRP A 362 -9.90 -7.93 6.00
N LEU A 363 -9.82 -6.59 6.02
CA LEU A 363 -10.84 -5.74 5.41
C LEU A 363 -10.88 -5.92 3.89
N PHE A 364 -9.72 -6.03 3.26
CA PHE A 364 -9.64 -6.33 1.83
C PHE A 364 -10.24 -7.71 1.50
N ALA A 365 -9.99 -8.74 2.30
CA ALA A 365 -10.62 -10.05 2.13
C ALA A 365 -12.15 -9.97 2.27
N ALA A 366 -12.64 -9.19 3.24
CA ALA A 366 -14.07 -8.93 3.39
C ALA A 366 -14.67 -8.21 2.16
N TRP A 367 -13.92 -7.28 1.54
CA TRP A 367 -14.32 -6.68 0.28
C TRP A 367 -14.31 -7.68 -0.88
N GLN A 368 -13.35 -8.61 -0.95
CA GLN A 368 -13.37 -9.66 -1.97
C GLN A 368 -14.61 -10.55 -1.85
N ARG A 369 -14.95 -10.98 -0.64
CA ARG A 369 -16.16 -11.79 -0.37
C ARG A 369 -17.46 -11.09 -0.72
N GLY A 370 -17.52 -9.78 -0.47
CA GLY A 370 -18.70 -8.98 -0.75
C GLY A 370 -18.77 -8.43 -2.17
N ALA A 371 -17.81 -8.75 -3.04
CA ALA A 371 -17.77 -8.23 -4.40
C ALA A 371 -18.77 -8.98 -5.31
N PRO A 372 -19.40 -8.29 -6.28
CA PRO A 372 -20.20 -8.95 -7.30
C PRO A 372 -19.37 -9.98 -8.07
N PHE A 373 -19.97 -11.14 -8.34
CA PHE A 373 -19.35 -12.16 -9.18
C PHE A 373 -19.34 -11.69 -10.64
N ALA A 374 -18.30 -12.06 -11.39
CA ALA A 374 -18.26 -11.77 -12.82
C ALA A 374 -19.41 -12.52 -13.51
N ALA A 375 -20.17 -11.86 -14.37
CA ALA A 375 -21.35 -12.44 -15.03
C ALA A 375 -21.27 -12.32 -16.55
N GLY A 376 -21.95 -13.23 -17.26
CA GLY A 376 -22.01 -13.25 -18.72
C GLY A 376 -20.97 -14.17 -19.35
N ALA A 377 -20.44 -13.78 -20.50
CA ALA A 377 -19.42 -14.55 -21.22
C ALA A 377 -18.23 -13.65 -21.58
N ILE A 378 -17.01 -14.19 -21.48
CA ILE A 378 -15.83 -13.50 -21.98
C ILE A 378 -15.87 -13.50 -23.51
N SER A 379 -16.23 -12.36 -24.09
CA SER A 379 -16.19 -12.15 -25.53
C SER A 379 -14.80 -11.69 -25.98
N GLU A 380 -14.49 -11.91 -27.25
CA GLU A 380 -13.21 -11.48 -27.84
C GLU A 380 -13.03 -9.95 -27.74
N ASP A 381 -14.10 -9.19 -27.98
CA ASP A 381 -14.08 -7.73 -27.90
C ASP A 381 -14.00 -7.23 -26.45
N GLY A 382 -14.67 -7.92 -25.52
CA GLY A 382 -14.52 -7.65 -24.10
C GLY A 382 -13.09 -7.89 -23.62
N LEU A 383 -12.46 -8.96 -24.08
CA LEU A 383 -11.07 -9.27 -23.74
C LEU A 383 -10.08 -8.27 -24.36
N ARG A 384 -10.29 -7.85 -25.61
CA ARG A 384 -9.51 -6.76 -26.23
C ARG A 384 -9.61 -5.48 -25.39
N HIS A 385 -10.82 -5.09 -25.01
CA HIS A 385 -11.05 -3.91 -24.17
C HIS A 385 -10.34 -4.02 -22.80
N GLN A 386 -10.38 -5.19 -22.15
CA GLN A 386 -9.68 -5.42 -20.89
C GLN A 386 -8.15 -5.39 -21.06
N SER A 387 -7.62 -5.96 -22.14
CA SER A 387 -6.19 -5.92 -22.46
C SER A 387 -5.72 -4.49 -22.68
N ASP A 388 -6.45 -3.69 -23.46
CA ASP A 388 -6.15 -2.27 -23.69
C ASP A 388 -6.21 -1.46 -22.40
N THR A 389 -7.19 -1.75 -21.54
CA THR A 389 -7.35 -1.10 -20.23
C THR A 389 -6.16 -1.42 -19.33
N LEU A 390 -5.76 -2.68 -19.22
CA LEU A 390 -4.59 -3.09 -18.44
C LEU A 390 -3.31 -2.46 -19.01
N ALA A 391 -3.10 -2.53 -20.33
CA ALA A 391 -1.92 -1.95 -20.97
C ALA A 391 -1.81 -0.45 -20.71
N LYS A 392 -2.93 0.27 -20.80
CA LYS A 392 -3.00 1.69 -20.47
C LYS A 392 -2.70 1.96 -19.01
N LEU A 393 -3.29 1.21 -18.07
CA LEU A 393 -3.04 1.38 -16.64
C LEU A 393 -1.56 1.12 -16.30
N VAL A 394 -0.96 0.07 -16.86
CA VAL A 394 0.47 -0.23 -16.69
C VAL A 394 1.34 0.87 -17.28
N ALA A 395 1.01 1.40 -18.45
CA ALA A 395 1.72 2.52 -19.06
C ALA A 395 1.60 3.81 -18.25
N GLU A 396 0.42 4.12 -17.71
CA GLU A 396 0.19 5.26 -16.81
C GLU A 396 1.00 5.11 -15.51
N GLN A 397 1.12 3.89 -14.96
CA GLN A 397 1.98 3.61 -13.80
C GLN A 397 3.48 3.76 -14.14
N ALA A 398 3.92 3.26 -15.29
CA ALA A 398 5.31 3.42 -15.73
C ALA A 398 5.67 4.92 -15.89
N LEU A 399 4.76 5.71 -16.49
CA LEU A 399 4.93 7.16 -16.60
C LEU A 399 5.00 7.83 -15.23
N TYR A 400 4.10 7.48 -14.31
CA TYR A 400 4.12 8.01 -12.94
C TYR A 400 5.46 7.73 -12.24
N HIS A 401 5.98 6.50 -12.35
CA HIS A 401 7.26 6.15 -11.75
C HIS A 401 8.43 6.89 -12.40
N ARG A 402 8.41 7.09 -13.72
CA ARG A 402 9.41 7.91 -14.43
C ARG A 402 9.43 9.36 -13.97
N GLU A 403 8.25 9.97 -13.85
CA GLU A 403 8.10 11.35 -13.34
C GLU A 403 8.54 11.44 -11.88
N ARG A 404 8.13 10.48 -11.05
CA ARG A 404 8.51 10.39 -9.64
C ARG A 404 10.02 10.24 -9.46
N HIS A 405 10.67 9.37 -10.23
CA HIS A 405 12.13 9.25 -10.26
C HIS A 405 12.79 10.59 -10.57
N THR A 406 12.33 11.26 -11.63
CA THR A 406 12.90 12.55 -12.07
C THR A 406 12.76 13.62 -11.00
N VAL A 407 11.58 13.74 -10.38
CA VAL A 407 11.30 14.71 -9.32
C VAL A 407 12.11 14.39 -8.06
N ALA A 408 12.13 13.13 -7.62
CA ALA A 408 12.88 12.72 -6.44
C ALA A 408 14.39 12.93 -6.60
N HIS A 409 14.95 12.53 -7.74
CA HIS A 409 16.37 12.72 -8.04
C HIS A 409 16.75 14.20 -8.09
N ARG A 410 15.98 15.04 -8.80
CA ARG A 410 16.24 16.49 -8.87
C ARG A 410 16.12 17.16 -7.50
N ALA A 411 15.08 16.81 -6.74
CA ALA A 411 14.89 17.34 -5.40
C ALA A 411 16.08 16.96 -4.49
N SER A 412 16.50 15.69 -4.52
CA SER A 412 17.65 15.20 -3.75
C SER A 412 18.91 15.99 -4.09
N ALA A 413 19.24 16.09 -5.39
CA ALA A 413 20.42 16.80 -5.86
C ALA A 413 20.40 18.31 -5.54
N THR A 414 19.22 18.95 -5.55
CA THR A 414 19.10 20.37 -5.17
C THR A 414 19.28 20.56 -3.67
N LEU A 415 18.64 19.74 -2.83
CA LEU A 415 18.78 19.83 -1.38
C LEU A 415 20.22 19.54 -0.95
N GLU A 416 20.87 18.54 -1.54
CA GLU A 416 22.27 18.20 -1.28
C GLU A 416 23.21 19.33 -1.69
N ARG A 417 23.14 19.80 -2.94
CA ARG A 417 23.99 20.92 -3.40
C ARG A 417 23.82 22.16 -2.53
N THR A 418 22.59 22.47 -2.13
CA THR A 418 22.32 23.61 -1.25
C THR A 418 22.92 23.39 0.14
N GLY A 419 22.72 22.21 0.75
CA GLY A 419 23.30 21.89 2.06
C GLY A 419 24.83 21.89 2.07
N VAL A 420 25.46 21.28 1.07
CA VAL A 420 26.93 21.25 0.90
C VAL A 420 27.47 22.65 0.64
N PHE A 421 26.83 23.45 -0.22
CA PHE A 421 27.24 24.83 -0.46
C PHE A 421 27.22 25.66 0.83
N LEU A 422 26.14 25.58 1.61
CA LEU A 422 26.03 26.28 2.90
C LEU A 422 27.11 25.81 3.88
N PHE A 423 27.43 24.51 3.91
CA PHE A 423 28.49 23.97 4.76
C PHE A 423 29.89 24.44 4.33
N LEU A 424 30.20 24.43 3.04
CA LEU A 424 31.47 24.93 2.52
C LEU A 424 31.64 26.43 2.77
N ALA A 425 30.56 27.21 2.67
CA ALA A 425 30.56 28.63 3.00
C ALA A 425 30.95 28.90 4.47
N VAL A 426 30.62 27.99 5.40
CA VAL A 426 31.09 28.08 6.80
C VAL A 426 32.61 28.02 6.86
N GLY A 427 33.23 27.08 6.14
CA GLY A 427 34.69 26.97 6.09
C GLY A 427 35.35 28.23 5.56
N VAL A 428 34.77 28.84 4.52
CA VAL A 428 35.23 30.13 3.98
C VAL A 428 35.09 31.25 5.01
N PHE A 429 33.96 31.37 5.69
CA PHE A 429 33.74 32.42 6.69
C PHE A 429 34.64 32.25 7.92
N VAL A 430 34.88 31.02 8.37
CA VAL A 430 35.85 30.73 9.44
C VAL A 430 37.26 31.07 9.00
N ALA A 431 37.68 30.68 7.79
CA ALA A 431 39.00 31.03 7.27
C ALA A 431 39.19 32.55 7.14
N LEU A 432 38.21 33.27 6.59
CA LEU A 432 38.22 34.74 6.52
C LEU A 432 38.28 35.36 7.91
N LYS A 433 37.54 34.83 8.90
CA LYS A 433 37.59 35.31 10.29
C LYS A 433 38.97 35.11 10.92
N LEU A 434 39.59 33.95 10.71
CA LEU A 434 40.94 33.64 11.22
C LEU A 434 42.00 34.53 10.57
N LEU A 435 41.93 34.73 9.25
CA LEU A 435 42.80 35.65 8.53
C LEU A 435 42.63 37.06 9.06
N LEU A 436 41.38 37.52 9.23
CA LEU A 436 41.11 38.85 9.75
C LEU A 436 41.71 39.03 11.15
N GLY A 437 41.48 38.08 12.06
CA GLY A 437 42.05 38.12 13.41
C GLY A 437 43.58 38.07 13.45
N HIS A 438 44.22 37.42 12.47
CA HIS A 438 45.68 37.45 12.34
C HIS A 438 46.20 38.81 11.86
N TRP A 439 45.53 39.41 10.87
CA TRP A 439 45.92 40.70 10.28
C TRP A 439 45.61 41.90 11.17
N THR A 440 44.61 41.80 12.03
CA THR A 440 44.16 42.90 12.91
C THR A 440 44.54 42.68 14.37
N HIS A 441 45.52 41.81 14.65
CA HIS A 441 45.90 41.42 16.01
C HIS A 441 46.22 42.62 16.92
N ASP A 442 46.77 43.71 16.39
CA ASP A 442 47.10 44.92 17.15
C ASP A 442 46.06 46.06 17.01
N ALA A 443 45.05 45.89 16.14
CA ALA A 443 44.06 46.91 15.80
C ALA A 443 42.69 46.59 16.43
N HIS A 444 42.62 46.66 17.76
CA HIS A 444 41.39 46.46 18.52
C HIS A 444 40.45 47.68 18.42
N GLY A 445 39.15 47.46 18.27
CA GLY A 445 38.11 48.51 18.32
C GLY A 445 37.73 49.13 16.97
N GLY A 446 38.02 48.45 15.86
CA GLY A 446 37.79 48.93 14.48
C GLY A 446 36.58 48.30 13.75
N PRO A 447 36.30 48.69 12.49
CA PRO A 447 35.25 48.06 11.67
C PRO A 447 35.46 46.55 11.45
N TRP A 448 36.70 46.09 11.60
CA TRP A 448 37.09 44.70 11.47
C TRP A 448 36.48 43.78 12.53
N ASP A 449 36.28 44.26 13.76
CA ASP A 449 35.62 43.48 14.82
C ASP A 449 34.15 43.19 14.47
N ARG A 450 33.47 44.17 13.85
CA ARG A 450 32.10 44.00 13.36
C ARG A 450 32.02 42.99 12.23
N ILE A 451 32.99 43.01 11.32
CA ILE A 451 33.09 42.03 10.22
C ILE A 451 33.38 40.64 10.77
N ALA A 452 34.32 40.49 11.71
CA ALA A 452 34.61 39.22 12.38
C ALA A 452 33.39 38.64 13.09
N LEU A 453 32.56 39.50 13.69
CA LEU A 453 31.32 39.10 14.36
C LEU A 453 30.24 38.67 13.37
N LEU A 454 30.07 39.37 12.24
CA LEU A 454 29.17 38.96 11.16
C LEU A 454 29.58 37.61 10.55
N LEU A 455 30.89 37.40 10.31
CA LEU A 455 31.43 36.13 9.85
C LEU A 455 31.19 35.02 10.89
N GLY A 456 31.37 35.31 12.17
CA GLY A 456 31.06 34.39 13.27
C GLY A 456 29.58 34.03 13.35
N TRP A 457 28.68 35.01 13.25
CA TRP A 457 27.24 34.79 13.22
C TRP A 457 26.84 33.92 12.01
N ALA A 458 27.34 34.23 10.83
CA ALA A 458 27.07 33.46 9.62
C ALA A 458 27.61 32.02 9.76
N ALA A 459 28.79 31.85 10.36
CA ALA A 459 29.38 30.53 10.65
C ALA A 459 28.57 29.74 11.70
N THR A 460 27.73 30.37 12.52
CA THR A 460 26.81 29.70 13.45
C THR A 460 25.45 29.36 12.79
N VAL A 461 24.95 30.23 11.92
CA VAL A 461 23.64 30.07 11.27
C VAL A 461 23.67 29.11 10.08
N LEU A 462 24.68 29.20 9.23
CA LEU A 462 24.77 28.40 8.01
C LEU A 462 24.86 26.88 8.25
N PRO A 463 25.55 26.36 9.29
CA PRO A 463 25.51 24.93 9.60
C PRO A 463 24.11 24.44 9.96
N ALA A 464 23.31 25.23 10.67
CA ALA A 464 21.94 24.86 11.02
C ALA A 464 21.04 24.79 9.77
N ALA A 465 21.16 25.77 8.87
CA ALA A 465 20.47 25.74 7.58
C ALA A 465 20.93 24.54 6.73
N SER A 466 22.23 24.25 6.69
CA SER A 466 22.79 23.06 6.01
C SER A 466 22.21 21.76 6.58
N ALA A 467 22.21 21.62 7.91
CA ALA A 467 21.64 20.47 8.62
C ALA A 467 20.15 20.28 8.33
N ALA A 468 19.38 21.36 8.17
CA ALA A 468 17.98 21.29 7.76
C ALA A 468 17.82 20.72 6.35
N PHE A 469 18.61 21.17 5.37
CA PHE A 469 18.54 20.62 4.00
C PHE A 469 18.95 19.14 3.95
N VAL A 470 20.04 18.78 4.62
CA VAL A 470 20.52 17.39 4.70
C VAL A 470 19.52 16.51 5.44
N GLY A 471 18.98 17.00 6.56
CA GLY A 471 17.98 16.30 7.37
C GLY A 471 16.66 16.07 6.63
N ILE A 472 16.15 17.09 5.92
CA ILE A 472 14.95 16.94 5.08
C ILE A 472 15.22 15.94 3.94
N ARG A 473 16.38 16.00 3.27
CA ARG A 473 16.75 15.07 2.20
C ARG A 473 16.76 13.62 2.70
N ALA A 474 17.37 13.37 3.85
CA ALA A 474 17.45 12.05 4.47
C ALA A 474 16.06 11.55 4.90
N TYR A 475 15.26 12.42 5.53
CA TYR A 475 13.93 12.06 6.03
C TYR A 475 12.91 11.82 4.91
N ALA A 476 13.00 12.58 3.81
CA ALA A 476 12.14 12.40 2.65
C ALA A 476 12.49 11.18 1.79
N GLU A 477 13.61 10.50 2.09
CA GLU A 477 14.11 9.29 1.41
C GLU A 477 14.18 9.41 -0.12
N LEU A 478 14.52 10.61 -0.61
CA LEU A 478 14.41 10.92 -2.03
C LEU A 478 15.27 10.00 -2.91
N GLU A 479 16.44 9.58 -2.42
CA GLU A 479 17.32 8.65 -3.13
C GLU A 479 16.68 7.26 -3.25
N LEU A 480 16.18 6.72 -2.14
CA LEU A 480 15.51 5.41 -2.13
C LEU A 480 14.29 5.43 -3.06
N LEU A 481 13.48 6.49 -2.97
CA LEU A 481 12.31 6.67 -3.84
C LEU A 481 12.70 6.75 -5.32
N ALA A 482 13.81 7.40 -5.66
CA ALA A 482 14.30 7.49 -7.02
C ALA A 482 14.75 6.10 -7.54
N VAL A 483 15.55 5.36 -6.77
CA VAL A 483 16.02 4.02 -7.12
C VAL A 483 14.85 3.06 -7.32
N GLN A 484 13.93 2.99 -6.36
CA GLN A 484 12.73 2.15 -6.44
C GLN A 484 11.87 2.50 -7.65
N SER A 485 11.64 3.80 -7.91
CA SER A 485 10.80 4.22 -9.04
C SER A 485 11.44 3.87 -10.39
N ARG A 486 12.77 3.95 -10.51
CA ARG A 486 13.47 3.55 -11.74
C ARG A 486 13.36 2.04 -11.98
N HIS A 487 13.53 1.22 -10.95
CA HIS A 487 13.36 -0.23 -11.07
C HIS A 487 11.92 -0.59 -11.49
N MET A 488 10.93 -0.02 -10.79
CA MET A 488 9.52 -0.26 -11.10
C MET A 488 9.13 0.22 -12.51
N GLU A 489 9.67 1.35 -12.98
CA GLU A 489 9.46 1.81 -14.36
C GLU A 489 9.88 0.75 -15.39
N VAL A 490 11.07 0.15 -15.23
CA VAL A 490 11.60 -0.86 -16.16
C VAL A 490 10.70 -2.10 -16.16
N GLU A 491 10.35 -2.61 -14.98
CA GLU A 491 9.51 -3.80 -14.87
C GLU A 491 8.10 -3.58 -15.43
N LEU A 492 7.49 -2.41 -15.18
CA LEU A 492 6.18 -2.06 -15.73
C LEU A 492 6.22 -1.92 -17.26
N ARG A 493 7.32 -1.42 -17.84
CA ARG A 493 7.47 -1.38 -19.31
C ARG A 493 7.55 -2.78 -19.91
N HIS A 494 8.34 -3.68 -19.33
CA HIS A 494 8.37 -5.08 -19.76
C HIS A 494 7.01 -5.77 -19.60
N ALA A 495 6.28 -5.45 -18.52
CA ALA A 495 4.93 -5.94 -18.34
C ALA A 495 3.97 -5.43 -19.42
N ALA A 496 4.02 -4.14 -19.78
CA ALA A 496 3.21 -3.58 -20.86
C ALA A 496 3.48 -4.29 -22.19
N GLU A 497 4.75 -4.58 -22.50
CA GLU A 497 5.13 -5.36 -23.69
C GLU A 497 4.58 -6.79 -23.65
N ARG A 498 4.57 -7.45 -22.48
CA ARG A 498 3.97 -8.78 -22.32
C ARG A 498 2.47 -8.76 -22.55
N VAL A 499 1.76 -7.81 -21.93
CA VAL A 499 0.30 -7.63 -22.10
C VAL A 499 -0.05 -7.39 -23.57
N ALA A 500 0.70 -6.52 -24.26
CA ALA A 500 0.47 -6.22 -25.68
C ALA A 500 0.65 -7.44 -26.61
N ARG A 501 1.40 -8.47 -26.19
CA ARG A 501 1.57 -9.72 -26.96
C ARG A 501 0.45 -10.74 -26.76
N ILE A 502 -0.45 -10.52 -25.80
CA ILE A 502 -1.57 -11.43 -25.56
C ILE A 502 -2.64 -11.21 -26.64
N ALA A 503 -2.73 -12.15 -27.57
CA ALA A 503 -3.71 -12.11 -28.65
C ALA A 503 -5.10 -12.54 -28.13
N GLY A 504 -6.05 -11.60 -28.08
CA GLY A 504 -7.40 -11.83 -27.56
C GLY A 504 -8.25 -12.87 -28.33
N GLY A 505 -7.91 -13.16 -29.59
CA GLY A 505 -8.62 -14.15 -30.41
C GLY A 505 -8.19 -15.61 -30.22
N ARG A 506 -7.31 -15.90 -29.26
CA ARG A 506 -6.89 -17.28 -28.94
C ARG A 506 -7.67 -17.80 -27.74
N PRO A 507 -8.07 -19.09 -27.73
CA PRO A 507 -8.70 -19.66 -26.54
C PRO A 507 -7.82 -19.52 -25.30
N LEU A 508 -8.45 -19.30 -24.14
CA LEU A 508 -7.82 -19.08 -22.84
C LEU A 508 -6.91 -17.84 -22.77
N ALA A 509 -7.10 -16.87 -23.66
CA ALA A 509 -6.40 -15.59 -23.60
C ALA A 509 -6.78 -14.79 -22.33
N SER A 510 -7.98 -14.97 -21.79
CA SER A 510 -8.39 -14.44 -20.48
C SER A 510 -7.51 -14.94 -19.33
N GLN A 511 -7.08 -16.21 -19.39
CA GLN A 511 -6.22 -16.81 -18.37
C GLN A 511 -4.79 -16.30 -18.50
N ALA A 512 -4.29 -16.13 -19.73
CA ALA A 512 -3.01 -15.48 -19.97
C ALA A 512 -3.01 -14.04 -19.44
N LEU A 513 -4.04 -13.26 -19.77
CA LEU A 513 -4.19 -11.87 -19.32
C LEU A 513 -4.31 -11.78 -17.79
N GLY A 514 -5.15 -12.61 -17.18
CA GLY A 514 -5.29 -12.65 -15.73
C GLY A 514 -4.00 -13.07 -15.01
N SER A 515 -3.22 -13.99 -15.61
CA SER A 515 -1.92 -14.39 -15.04
C SER A 515 -0.89 -13.25 -15.07
N GLU A 516 -0.79 -12.52 -16.19
CA GLU A 516 0.11 -11.37 -16.31
C GLU A 516 -0.37 -10.21 -15.42
N ALA A 517 -1.67 -9.91 -15.39
CA ALA A 517 -2.24 -8.91 -14.49
C ALA A 517 -1.93 -9.23 -13.02
N THR A 518 -2.06 -10.51 -12.62
CA THR A 518 -1.70 -10.97 -11.28
C THR A 518 -0.20 -10.79 -11.01
N ALA A 519 0.67 -11.15 -11.96
CA ALA A 519 2.11 -11.01 -11.82
C ALA A 519 2.54 -9.54 -11.64
N VAL A 520 2.02 -8.63 -12.47
CA VAL A 520 2.25 -7.19 -12.35
C VAL A 520 1.76 -6.68 -11.00
N THR A 521 0.58 -7.13 -10.60
CA THR A 521 -0.03 -6.75 -9.34
C THR A 521 0.82 -7.18 -8.14
N THR A 522 1.30 -8.42 -8.12
CA THR A 522 2.18 -8.95 -7.07
C THR A 522 3.51 -8.22 -7.04
N LEU A 523 4.12 -7.93 -8.20
CA LEU A 523 5.33 -7.11 -8.28
C LEU A 523 5.13 -5.74 -7.63
N MET A 524 4.01 -5.06 -7.94
CA MET A 524 3.69 -3.77 -7.34
C MET A 524 3.40 -3.87 -5.83
N LEU A 525 2.91 -5.01 -5.34
CA LEU A 525 2.71 -5.25 -3.91
C LEU A 525 4.04 -5.47 -3.17
N GLN A 526 5.01 -6.16 -3.79
CA GLN A 526 6.34 -6.36 -3.21
C GLN A 526 7.10 -5.03 -3.02
N ASP A 527 6.94 -4.07 -3.94
CA ASP A 527 7.48 -2.72 -3.77
C ASP A 527 6.86 -2.00 -2.56
N LEU A 528 5.54 -2.15 -2.36
CA LEU A 528 4.84 -1.62 -1.19
C LEU A 528 5.28 -2.29 0.11
N GLU A 529 5.58 -3.60 0.10
CA GLU A 529 6.08 -4.33 1.26
C GLU A 529 7.48 -3.83 1.66
N GLY A 530 8.40 -3.74 0.69
CA GLY A 530 9.74 -3.20 0.91
C GLY A 530 9.69 -1.78 1.47
N TRP A 531 8.78 -0.96 0.94
CA TRP A 531 8.50 0.38 1.41
C TRP A 531 7.93 0.39 2.84
N ALA A 532 6.87 -0.37 3.12
CA ALA A 532 6.25 -0.44 4.45
C ALA A 532 7.21 -0.97 5.53
N ARG A 533 8.11 -1.89 5.18
CA ARG A 533 9.12 -2.44 6.10
C ARG A 533 10.20 -1.41 6.44
N LEU A 534 10.73 -0.70 5.44
CA LEU A 534 11.77 0.32 5.63
C LEU A 534 11.28 1.51 6.46
N PHE A 535 10.08 2.01 6.18
CA PHE A 535 9.50 3.13 6.92
C PHE A 535 9.12 2.78 8.36
N ARG A 536 8.70 1.53 8.63
CA ARG A 536 8.42 1.04 9.99
C ARG A 536 9.68 0.98 10.86
N ILE A 537 10.81 0.55 10.30
CA ILE A 537 12.09 0.50 11.03
C ILE A 537 12.52 1.92 11.44
N LYS A 538 12.46 2.88 10.53
CA LYS A 538 12.86 4.27 10.85
C LYS A 538 11.90 5.01 11.77
N ALA A 539 10.61 4.71 11.72
CA ALA A 539 9.66 5.24 12.70
C ALA A 539 9.99 4.80 14.14
N ALA A 540 10.63 3.62 14.31
CA ALA A 540 11.10 3.12 15.60
C ALA A 540 12.44 3.76 16.03
N GLU A 541 13.34 4.10 15.11
CA GLU A 541 14.63 4.75 15.40
C GLU A 541 14.49 6.20 15.94
N LEU A 542 13.31 6.81 15.79
CA LEU A 542 12.97 8.15 16.29
C LEU A 542 12.23 8.12 17.64
N GLY A 543 12.10 6.94 18.26
CA GLY A 543 11.44 6.70 19.55
C GLY A 543 12.38 6.83 20.75
#